data_AF-A0AAX4IWM5-F1
#
_entry.id   AF-A0AAX4IWM5-F1
#
_cell.length_a   1.000
_cell.length_b   1.000
_cell.length_c   1.000
_cell.angle_alpha   90.00
_cell.angle_beta   90.00
_cell.angle_gamma   90.00
#
_symmetry.space_group_name_H-M   'P 1'
#
loop_
_entity.id
_entity.type
_entity.pdbx_description
1 polymer ?
#
loop_
_entity_poly.entity_id
_entity_poly.type
_entity_poly.pdbx_seq_one_letter_code
_entity_poly.pdbx_strand_id
1 'polypeptide(L)'
;MSVCVEQSFPPADDDANVTNNNVPRDPRDPRDHHHHPSTIDRRQSRDDYNANANATEELTSIMTASASILTTILNTASNPVSPGPSSPPLDQAKSNDFVPPTRPSSTPFLHPDQRISDCCTPMAEDADAYGGPAVATPTYSLDPPEASPTLNLNDLPAEIHECILDHLFGYRVSTSSKSSVGMQSVTKSWGTALRHSRRRELSELALVSPVWRILIQERLYRHIKIKATIESLELAMAYFGEHAHLRRYVKHIEIWFPVFQPKYGPLALSTTLALPTVTMDGLTNATYTLPANNCSLEEAFTFVFLALPDVCVLTIEGGERKKAPKVQHSWNRRPAGWHLPTLESVRTLVTRGQWNLMRDDSDFAAVLGALPNLTEWHGSYSKPKSKSYLSMASILPKLPTNLTYLNLCLESDYRRELACPPFYMKVSNQVHFCTRLAEATPALEHLAYTGRVCKNFFNMAAIRSDPRTTRLKTIDLTVKNCCRPVPQFHDSGSGIQDMNFIHSFEMLVLAGIHSMSTLKALDYLRIRFVDLDSPVPPLNPYFVLRDGWCSGVWSDNILAELNRVRPNAKFEQLSESFGEVGFNKDGRMIISPDYPRSRVLSLKLANYALLAGSVAALP
;
A
#
# COMPACT_ATOMS: atom_id res chain seq x y z
N MET A 1 -7.14 1.82 21.59
CA MET A 1 -7.10 3.12 22.29
C MET A 1 -6.26 4.10 21.48
N SER A 2 -6.86 5.19 20.99
CA SER A 2 -6.20 6.49 21.14
C SER A 2 -6.57 6.92 22.54
N VAL A 3 -5.61 7.06 23.44
CA VAL A 3 -5.87 7.65 24.75
C VAL A 3 -5.87 9.16 24.54
N CYS A 4 -7.04 9.74 24.29
CA CYS A 4 -7.34 11.09 24.76
C CYS A 4 -7.97 10.90 26.13
N VAL A 5 -7.18 11.09 27.19
CA VAL A 5 -7.68 11.29 28.54
C VAL A 5 -7.51 12.78 28.79
N GLU A 6 -8.56 13.54 28.49
CA GLU A 6 -8.79 14.79 29.19
C GLU A 6 -9.74 14.47 30.33
N GLN A 7 -9.19 14.33 31.53
CA GLN A 7 -9.96 14.47 32.77
C GLN A 7 -9.26 15.54 33.60
N SER A 8 -9.98 16.64 33.75
CA SER A 8 -9.69 17.81 34.56
C SER A 8 -9.76 17.49 36.05
N PHE A 9 -8.77 17.95 36.81
CA PHE A 9 -8.81 18.06 38.27
C PHE A 9 -8.43 19.50 38.68
N PRO A 10 -8.99 20.02 39.80
CA PRO A 10 -9.00 21.46 40.14
C PRO A 10 -7.64 21.95 40.69
N PRO A 11 -7.40 23.27 40.75
CA PRO A 11 -6.12 23.82 41.16
C PRO A 11 -5.92 23.68 42.67
N ALA A 12 -4.71 23.35 43.08
CA ALA A 12 -4.22 23.59 44.43
C ALA A 12 -3.32 24.83 44.39
N ASP A 13 -3.73 25.84 45.15
CA ASP A 13 -2.89 26.96 45.56
C ASP A 13 -1.66 26.44 46.34
N ASP A 14 -0.48 26.99 46.07
CA ASP A 14 0.31 27.63 47.14
C ASP A 14 1.55 28.34 46.59
N ASP A 15 1.70 29.55 47.12
CA ASP A 15 2.80 30.50 46.97
C ASP A 15 4.16 29.95 47.45
N ALA A 16 5.24 30.38 46.79
CA ALA A 16 6.44 30.91 47.48
C ALA A 16 7.46 31.54 46.51
N ASN A 17 7.54 32.87 46.57
CA ASN A 17 8.66 33.71 46.15
C ASN A 17 9.98 33.33 46.85
N VAL A 18 11.11 33.33 46.14
CA VAL A 18 12.37 33.96 46.61
C VAL A 18 13.19 34.49 45.42
N THR A 19 13.56 35.76 45.53
CA THR A 19 14.42 36.60 44.67
C THR A 19 15.91 36.46 45.00
N ASN A 20 16.82 36.61 44.00
CA ASN A 20 17.85 37.67 43.90
C ASN A 20 19.10 37.33 43.05
N ASN A 21 19.36 38.20 42.06
CA ASN A 21 20.58 38.94 41.72
C ASN A 21 21.99 38.30 41.85
N ASN A 22 22.77 38.32 40.75
CA ASN A 22 23.85 39.31 40.57
C ASN A 22 24.66 39.14 39.25
N VAL A 23 25.02 40.29 38.68
CA VAL A 23 25.98 40.55 37.58
C VAL A 23 27.21 41.25 38.21
N PRO A 24 28.46 41.11 37.70
CA PRO A 24 29.08 42.24 36.97
C PRO A 24 30.15 41.92 35.87
N ARG A 25 30.06 42.68 34.76
CA ARG A 25 31.06 43.42 33.92
C ARG A 25 32.45 42.85 33.52
N ASP A 26 32.66 42.70 32.20
CA ASP A 26 33.65 43.27 31.19
C ASP A 26 34.99 43.91 31.64
N PRO A 27 36.05 44.24 30.80
CA PRO A 27 36.18 44.24 29.31
C PRO A 27 37.57 43.88 28.66
N ARG A 28 37.64 43.76 27.30
CA ARG A 28 38.68 44.38 26.39
C ARG A 28 38.63 43.95 24.89
N ASP A 29 38.79 44.96 24.02
CA ASP A 29 38.84 45.12 22.53
C ASP A 29 40.20 44.63 21.90
N PRO A 30 40.60 44.84 20.59
CA PRO A 30 39.96 45.38 19.37
C PRO A 30 40.27 44.67 18.00
N ARG A 31 39.83 45.34 16.92
CA ARG A 31 39.76 45.02 15.46
C ARG A 31 41.05 45.24 14.65
N ASP A 32 41.07 44.70 13.41
CA ASP A 32 41.36 45.38 12.11
C ASP A 32 42.21 44.55 11.11
N HIS A 33 41.72 44.37 9.87
CA HIS A 33 42.52 43.98 8.71
C HIS A 33 42.11 44.66 7.40
N HIS A 34 43.15 45.05 6.66
CA HIS A 34 43.22 45.97 5.52
C HIS A 34 43.08 45.31 4.12
N HIS A 35 42.55 46.11 3.19
CA HIS A 35 42.90 46.37 1.78
C HIS A 35 43.50 45.32 0.78
N HIS A 36 42.84 45.27 -0.39
CA HIS A 36 43.27 45.07 -1.80
C HIS A 36 44.55 45.86 -2.22
N PRO A 37 45.23 45.65 -3.40
CA PRO A 37 44.63 45.50 -4.76
C PRO A 37 45.40 44.73 -5.89
N SER A 38 44.72 44.73 -7.06
CA SER A 38 44.99 44.42 -8.51
C SER A 38 46.43 44.33 -9.07
N THR A 39 46.74 43.59 -10.16
CA THR A 39 46.56 44.01 -11.59
C THR A 39 47.10 43.02 -12.67
N ILE A 40 46.52 43.07 -13.89
CA ILE A 40 47.08 42.98 -15.28
C ILE A 40 47.40 41.61 -15.97
N ASP A 41 46.49 41.24 -16.88
CA ASP A 41 46.56 41.13 -18.37
C ASP A 41 47.75 40.46 -19.12
N ARG A 42 47.42 39.51 -20.02
CA ARG A 42 48.18 39.26 -21.27
C ARG A 42 47.31 38.59 -22.36
N ARG A 43 47.19 39.30 -23.49
CA ARG A 43 46.55 38.90 -24.76
C ARG A 43 47.48 38.09 -25.68
N GLN A 44 46.89 37.24 -26.53
CA GLN A 44 47.25 36.93 -27.94
C GLN A 44 46.22 35.89 -28.48
N SER A 45 45.79 35.79 -29.74
CA SER A 45 45.59 36.65 -30.92
C SER A 45 45.05 35.71 -32.02
N ARG A 46 43.94 36.08 -32.69
CA ARG A 46 43.56 35.90 -34.14
C ARG A 46 43.60 34.50 -34.80
N ASP A 47 42.78 34.08 -35.78
CA ASP A 47 41.73 34.63 -36.66
C ASP A 47 40.92 33.44 -37.29
N ASP A 48 39.68 33.73 -37.69
CA ASP A 48 38.88 33.24 -38.84
C ASP A 48 38.29 31.82 -39.04
N TYR A 49 37.09 31.86 -39.65
CA TYR A 49 36.21 30.81 -40.26
C TYR A 49 35.15 30.12 -39.40
N ASN A 50 33.89 30.61 -39.43
CA ASN A 50 32.74 29.86 -40.00
C ASN A 50 31.41 30.60 -39.83
N ALA A 51 30.94 31.25 -40.91
CA ALA A 51 29.55 31.64 -41.05
C ALA A 51 28.74 30.43 -41.53
N ASN A 52 28.30 29.57 -40.61
CA ASN A 52 27.21 28.60 -40.84
C ASN A 52 26.62 27.97 -39.55
N ALA A 53 26.87 28.54 -38.37
CA ALA A 53 26.40 28.00 -37.08
C ALA A 53 25.05 28.56 -36.58
N ASN A 54 24.56 29.67 -37.15
CA ASN A 54 23.43 30.40 -36.55
C ASN A 54 22.04 29.80 -36.84
N ALA A 55 21.87 29.00 -37.90
CA ALA A 55 20.55 28.41 -38.21
C ALA A 55 20.22 27.20 -37.30
N THR A 56 21.24 26.49 -36.82
CA THR A 56 21.07 25.35 -35.91
C THR A 56 20.82 25.78 -34.48
N GLU A 57 21.46 26.85 -34.00
CA GLU A 57 21.26 27.37 -32.63
C GLU A 57 19.88 28.03 -32.45
N GLU A 58 19.35 28.72 -33.46
CA GLU A 58 17.97 29.24 -33.40
C GLU A 58 16.93 28.12 -33.36
N LEU A 59 17.13 27.04 -34.11
CA LEU A 59 16.20 25.90 -34.13
C LEU A 59 16.26 25.10 -32.82
N THR A 60 17.45 24.96 -32.22
CA THR A 60 17.59 24.37 -30.87
C THR A 60 17.02 25.26 -29.78
N SER A 61 17.12 26.59 -29.92
CA SER A 61 16.54 27.55 -28.97
C SER A 61 15.01 27.57 -29.04
N ILE A 62 14.42 27.48 -30.24
CA ILE A 62 12.97 27.36 -30.44
C ILE A 62 12.44 26.01 -29.91
N MET A 63 13.17 24.91 -30.09
CA MET A 63 12.81 23.59 -29.52
C MET A 63 12.92 23.57 -27.98
N THR A 64 13.89 24.29 -27.41
CA THR A 64 14.06 24.37 -25.94
C THR A 64 13.01 25.30 -25.30
N ALA A 65 12.61 26.36 -26.01
CA ALA A 65 11.53 27.26 -25.61
C ALA A 65 10.15 26.56 -25.66
N SER A 66 9.89 25.76 -26.69
CA SER A 66 8.63 25.00 -26.81
C SER A 66 8.54 23.84 -25.80
N ALA A 67 9.67 23.19 -25.46
CA ALA A 67 9.73 22.21 -24.38
C ALA A 67 9.48 22.81 -22.98
N SER A 68 9.94 24.04 -22.73
CA SER A 68 9.71 24.73 -21.44
C SER A 68 8.28 25.27 -21.29
N ILE A 69 7.63 25.68 -22.39
CA ILE A 69 6.21 26.04 -22.41
C ILE A 69 5.32 24.81 -22.15
N LEU A 70 5.60 23.65 -22.77
CA LEU A 70 4.90 22.39 -22.48
C LEU A 70 5.12 21.89 -21.03
N THR A 71 6.29 22.12 -20.45
CA THR A 71 6.60 21.77 -19.05
C THR A 71 5.85 22.66 -18.05
N THR A 72 5.48 23.87 -18.46
CA THR A 72 4.70 24.82 -17.64
C THR A 72 3.19 24.52 -17.72
N ILE A 73 2.69 24.07 -18.88
CA ILE A 73 1.28 23.71 -19.09
C ILE A 73 0.94 22.33 -18.46
N LEU A 74 1.90 21.40 -18.36
CA LEU A 74 1.68 20.07 -17.78
C LEU A 74 1.85 20.00 -16.24
N ASN A 75 2.20 21.11 -15.57
CA ASN A 75 2.38 21.17 -14.11
C ASN A 75 1.34 22.02 -13.36
N THR A 76 0.30 22.53 -14.03
CA THR A 76 -0.81 23.24 -13.39
C THR A 76 -1.96 22.29 -13.06
N ALA A 77 -1.74 21.44 -12.06
CA ALA A 77 -2.82 20.88 -11.22
C ALA A 77 -2.64 21.44 -9.81
N SER A 78 -2.85 22.75 -9.69
CA SER A 78 -3.10 23.44 -8.44
C SER A 78 -4.55 23.92 -8.47
N ASN A 79 -5.37 23.46 -7.53
CA ASN A 79 -6.62 24.14 -7.22
C ASN A 79 -6.32 25.31 -6.27
N PRO A 80 -6.48 26.57 -6.71
CA PRO A 80 -6.95 27.62 -5.84
C PRO A 80 -8.42 27.93 -6.18
N VAL A 81 -9.20 28.04 -5.10
CA VAL A 81 -10.55 28.59 -5.07
C VAL A 81 -10.47 30.08 -5.37
N SER A 82 -11.31 30.59 -6.28
CA SER A 82 -11.70 32.00 -6.34
C SER A 82 -13.16 32.14 -6.81
N PRO A 83 -13.92 33.13 -6.29
CA PRO A 83 -15.37 33.17 -6.33
C PRO A 83 -15.90 33.83 -7.61
N GLY A 84 -17.03 33.31 -8.11
CA GLY A 84 -17.77 33.91 -9.22
C GLY A 84 -18.58 35.16 -8.78
N PRO A 85 -18.91 36.07 -9.71
CA PRO A 85 -19.62 37.30 -9.42
C PRO A 85 -21.13 37.11 -9.22
N SER A 86 -21.70 38.02 -8.43
CA SER A 86 -23.07 38.07 -7.91
C SER A 86 -24.16 38.19 -8.98
N SER A 87 -25.29 37.49 -8.75
CA SER A 87 -26.55 37.67 -9.48
C SER A 87 -27.51 38.62 -8.71
N PRO A 88 -28.44 39.33 -9.38
CA PRO A 88 -29.24 40.42 -8.80
C PRO A 88 -30.48 39.92 -8.00
N PRO A 89 -31.15 40.80 -7.21
CA PRO A 89 -32.14 40.38 -6.22
C PRO A 89 -33.53 40.18 -6.83
N LEU A 90 -34.32 39.29 -6.23
CA LEU A 90 -35.74 39.10 -6.54
C LEU A 90 -36.55 39.08 -5.23
N ASP A 91 -37.60 39.91 -5.23
CA ASP A 91 -38.47 40.26 -4.12
C ASP A 91 -39.33 39.10 -3.58
N GLN A 92 -39.73 39.29 -2.32
CA GLN A 92 -40.53 38.42 -1.46
C GLN A 92 -41.95 38.15 -1.97
N ALA A 93 -42.47 36.93 -1.73
CA ALA A 93 -43.84 36.75 -1.22
C ALA A 93 -44.10 35.35 -0.63
N LYS A 94 -44.48 35.38 0.66
CA LYS A 94 -45.48 34.57 1.39
C LYS A 94 -45.20 33.11 1.81
N SER A 95 -45.39 32.98 3.13
CA SER A 95 -45.58 31.82 3.99
C SER A 95 -46.58 30.79 3.50
N ASN A 96 -46.22 29.51 3.64
CA ASN A 96 -47.16 28.44 3.97
C ASN A 96 -46.46 27.41 4.88
N ASP A 97 -47.18 26.99 5.92
CA ASP A 97 -46.79 26.03 6.94
C ASP A 97 -46.19 24.75 6.37
N PHE A 98 -44.98 24.41 6.83
CA PHE A 98 -44.32 23.14 6.52
C PHE A 98 -44.66 22.13 7.62
N VAL A 99 -45.59 21.22 7.30
CA VAL A 99 -45.84 20.00 8.11
C VAL A 99 -44.83 18.92 7.67
N PRO A 100 -43.98 18.38 8.57
CA PRO A 100 -43.01 17.36 8.20
C PRO A 100 -43.71 16.05 7.80
N PRO A 101 -43.28 15.37 6.72
CA PRO A 101 -43.87 14.09 6.34
C PRO A 101 -43.51 13.00 7.36
N THR A 102 -44.51 12.20 7.72
CA THR A 102 -44.42 11.06 8.64
C THR A 102 -43.44 10.00 8.10
N ARG A 103 -42.58 9.50 8.99
CA ARG A 103 -41.55 8.49 8.72
C ARG A 103 -42.16 7.20 8.15
N PRO A 104 -41.76 6.72 6.95
CA PRO A 104 -42.17 5.41 6.47
C PRO A 104 -41.50 4.30 7.31
N SER A 105 -42.33 3.48 7.95
CA SER A 105 -41.97 2.25 8.62
C SER A 105 -41.85 1.11 7.61
N SER A 106 -40.63 0.83 7.11
CA SER A 106 -40.18 -0.48 6.60
C SER A 106 -38.92 -0.32 5.74
N THR A 107 -37.76 -0.70 6.30
CA THR A 107 -36.60 -1.09 5.49
C THR A 107 -36.46 -2.61 5.59
N PRO A 108 -36.67 -3.37 4.51
CA PRO A 108 -36.40 -4.79 4.50
C PRO A 108 -34.88 -4.99 4.42
N PHE A 109 -34.32 -5.64 5.43
CA PHE A 109 -32.92 -6.06 5.40
C PHE A 109 -32.75 -7.13 4.32
N LEU A 110 -31.83 -6.89 3.38
CA LEU A 110 -31.37 -7.91 2.44
C LEU A 110 -30.54 -8.94 3.22
N HIS A 111 -31.04 -10.17 3.29
CA HIS A 111 -30.30 -11.33 3.78
C HIS A 111 -29.04 -11.55 2.91
N PRO A 112 -27.86 -11.82 3.50
CA PRO A 112 -26.73 -12.32 2.73
C PRO A 112 -27.02 -13.74 2.25
N ASP A 113 -26.86 -13.98 0.95
CA ASP A 113 -27.00 -15.28 0.28
C ASP A 113 -26.30 -16.40 1.05
N GLN A 114 -27.10 -17.32 1.60
CA GLN A 114 -26.65 -18.62 2.09
C GLN A 114 -26.21 -19.46 0.89
N ARG A 115 -24.89 -19.68 0.76
CA ARG A 115 -24.39 -20.80 -0.03
C ARG A 115 -24.67 -22.08 0.73
N ILE A 116 -25.76 -22.74 0.34
CA ILE A 116 -26.10 -24.10 0.74
C ILE A 116 -24.99 -25.02 0.24
N SER A 117 -24.31 -25.69 1.17
CA SER A 117 -23.50 -26.87 0.90
C SER A 117 -24.29 -28.04 1.47
N ASP A 118 -25.05 -28.71 0.62
CA ASP A 118 -25.75 -29.95 0.93
C ASP A 118 -24.72 -31.03 1.28
N CYS A 119 -24.80 -31.55 2.51
CA CYS A 119 -24.28 -32.86 2.83
C CYS A 119 -25.16 -33.48 3.92
N CYS A 120 -25.53 -34.74 3.71
CA CYS A 120 -26.25 -35.66 4.59
C CYS A 120 -27.79 -35.73 4.40
N THR A 121 -28.21 -36.49 3.40
CA THR A 121 -29.40 -37.35 3.47
C THR A 121 -29.00 -38.73 4.00
N PRO A 122 -29.77 -39.35 4.90
CA PRO A 122 -29.86 -40.80 5.02
C PRO A 122 -31.09 -41.32 4.26
N MET A 123 -30.89 -42.44 3.57
CA MET A 123 -31.89 -43.14 2.79
C MET A 123 -32.98 -43.80 3.66
N ALA A 124 -34.10 -44.04 2.98
CA ALA A 124 -35.36 -44.64 3.41
C ALA A 124 -35.25 -46.06 3.99
N GLU A 125 -36.22 -46.40 4.85
CA GLU A 125 -36.90 -47.71 4.85
C GLU A 125 -38.40 -47.51 5.14
N ASP A 126 -39.23 -48.02 4.23
CA ASP A 126 -40.69 -48.19 4.32
C ASP A 126 -41.05 -49.42 5.18
N ALA A 127 -42.14 -49.36 5.94
CA ALA A 127 -43.08 -50.48 6.13
C ALA A 127 -44.39 -50.07 6.84
N ASP A 128 -45.50 -50.56 6.28
CA ASP A 128 -46.90 -50.22 6.52
C ASP A 128 -47.59 -50.79 7.80
N ALA A 129 -48.64 -50.07 8.21
CA ALA A 129 -50.00 -50.47 8.67
C ALA A 129 -50.24 -51.49 9.81
N TYR A 130 -51.00 -51.07 10.86
CA TYR A 130 -52.39 -51.48 11.20
C TYR A 130 -52.79 -51.14 12.66
N GLY A 131 -54.00 -50.56 12.84
CA GLY A 131 -54.97 -50.86 13.93
C GLY A 131 -54.73 -50.36 15.38
N GLY A 132 -55.65 -49.52 15.90
CA GLY A 132 -55.76 -49.19 17.35
C GLY A 132 -56.22 -50.37 18.25
N PRO A 133 -56.52 -50.19 19.56
CA PRO A 133 -57.21 -49.05 20.16
C PRO A 133 -56.66 -48.54 21.52
N ALA A 134 -57.32 -47.48 22.02
CA ALA A 134 -57.12 -46.77 23.27
C ALA A 134 -57.00 -47.65 24.53
N VAL A 135 -56.25 -47.17 25.53
CA VAL A 135 -56.63 -47.11 26.97
C VAL A 135 -55.51 -46.44 27.78
N ALA A 136 -55.95 -45.68 28.79
CA ALA A 136 -55.22 -45.11 29.92
C ALA A 136 -54.42 -43.82 29.66
N THR A 137 -55.08 -42.69 29.92
CA THR A 137 -54.46 -41.48 30.45
C THR A 137 -53.55 -41.81 31.64
N PRO A 138 -52.23 -41.57 31.55
CA PRO A 138 -51.40 -41.54 32.74
C PRO A 138 -51.65 -40.21 33.44
N THR A 139 -52.05 -40.31 34.70
CA THR A 139 -52.10 -39.24 35.68
C THR A 139 -50.76 -38.49 35.65
N TYR A 140 -50.76 -37.23 35.22
CA TYR A 140 -49.59 -36.37 35.35
C TYR A 140 -49.37 -36.10 36.84
N SER A 141 -48.46 -36.87 37.44
CA SER A 141 -47.77 -36.45 38.65
C SER A 141 -47.10 -35.10 38.34
N LEU A 142 -47.47 -34.07 39.10
CA LEU A 142 -46.76 -32.80 39.16
C LEU A 142 -45.40 -33.04 39.84
N ASP A 143 -44.48 -33.67 39.12
CA ASP A 143 -43.08 -33.53 39.46
C ASP A 143 -42.69 -32.06 39.20
N PRO A 144 -42.01 -31.39 40.15
CA PRO A 144 -41.51 -30.04 39.90
C PRO A 144 -40.62 -30.09 38.65
N PRO A 145 -40.70 -29.09 37.74
CA PRO A 145 -39.87 -29.09 36.56
C PRO A 145 -38.42 -29.22 37.02
N GLU A 146 -37.76 -30.32 36.64
CA GLU A 146 -36.31 -30.43 36.76
C GLU A 146 -35.75 -29.15 36.17
N ALA A 147 -34.97 -28.42 36.98
CA ALA A 147 -34.36 -27.18 36.58
C ALA A 147 -33.62 -27.45 35.27
N SER A 148 -34.16 -26.96 34.16
CA SER A 148 -33.50 -27.01 32.87
C SER A 148 -32.10 -26.44 33.09
N PRO A 149 -31.03 -27.15 32.69
CA PRO A 149 -29.67 -26.68 32.94
C PRO A 149 -29.59 -25.27 32.36
N THR A 150 -29.40 -24.29 33.24
CA THR A 150 -29.27 -22.90 32.85
C THR A 150 -27.98 -22.80 32.06
N LEU A 151 -28.07 -22.95 30.74
CA LEU A 151 -26.93 -22.83 29.83
C LEU A 151 -26.34 -21.44 30.02
N ASN A 152 -25.15 -21.37 30.63
CA ASN A 152 -24.45 -20.12 30.78
C ASN A 152 -23.79 -19.77 29.45
N LEU A 153 -23.75 -18.48 29.09
CA LEU A 153 -23.01 -18.03 27.91
C LEU A 153 -21.56 -18.53 27.92
N ASN A 154 -20.95 -18.68 29.10
CA ASN A 154 -19.57 -19.17 29.25
C ASN A 154 -19.39 -20.67 28.98
N ASP A 155 -20.48 -21.44 28.93
CA ASP A 155 -20.43 -22.88 28.68
C ASP A 155 -20.45 -23.18 27.17
N LEU A 156 -20.55 -22.15 26.32
CA LEU A 156 -20.50 -22.31 24.88
C LEU A 156 -19.06 -22.64 24.41
N PRO A 157 -18.91 -23.47 23.36
CA PRO A 157 -17.63 -23.71 22.73
C PRO A 157 -17.00 -22.41 22.20
N ALA A 158 -15.66 -22.35 22.20
CA ALA A 158 -14.90 -21.18 21.75
C ALA A 158 -15.22 -20.79 20.30
N GLU A 159 -15.58 -21.76 19.45
CA GLU A 159 -15.98 -21.57 18.07
C GLU A 159 -17.26 -20.72 17.96
N ILE A 160 -18.23 -20.97 18.84
CA ILE A 160 -19.49 -20.21 18.87
C ILE A 160 -19.24 -18.78 19.36
N HIS A 161 -18.39 -18.63 20.38
CA HIS A 161 -17.95 -17.31 20.83
C HIS A 161 -17.28 -16.51 19.71
N GLU A 162 -16.36 -17.13 18.98
CA GLU A 162 -15.69 -16.49 17.84
C GLU A 162 -16.65 -16.16 16.70
N CYS A 163 -17.64 -17.02 16.40
CA CYS A 163 -18.68 -16.73 15.40
C CYS A 163 -19.54 -15.51 15.78
N ILE A 164 -19.95 -15.40 17.05
CA ILE A 164 -20.71 -14.24 17.54
C ILE A 164 -19.84 -12.98 17.41
N LEU A 165 -18.59 -13.06 17.86
CA LEU A 165 -17.68 -11.92 17.77
C LEU A 165 -17.35 -11.56 16.32
N ASP A 166 -17.28 -12.51 15.38
CA ASP A 166 -17.09 -12.23 13.95
C ASP A 166 -18.30 -11.51 13.34
N HIS A 167 -19.51 -11.80 13.80
CA HIS A 167 -20.69 -11.03 13.41
C HIS A 167 -20.64 -9.59 13.93
N LEU A 168 -20.14 -9.38 15.15
CA LEU A 168 -20.07 -8.05 15.79
C LEU A 168 -18.87 -7.20 15.31
N PHE A 169 -17.71 -7.83 15.09
CA PHE A 169 -16.43 -7.17 14.79
C PHE A 169 -16.00 -7.30 13.32
N GLY A 170 -16.68 -8.14 12.52
CA GLY A 170 -16.26 -8.59 11.20
C GLY A 170 -15.30 -9.78 11.24
N TYR A 171 -15.28 -10.57 10.16
CA TYR A 171 -14.44 -11.77 10.02
C TYR A 171 -12.94 -11.51 10.23
N ARG A 172 -12.28 -12.39 11.00
CA ARG A 172 -10.82 -12.41 11.17
C ARG A 172 -10.14 -12.98 9.93
N VAL A 173 -9.04 -12.38 9.49
CA VAL A 173 -8.06 -13.04 8.61
C VAL A 173 -6.89 -13.49 9.48
N SER A 174 -6.61 -14.79 9.51
CA SER A 174 -5.48 -15.35 10.25
C SER A 174 -4.16 -14.82 9.69
N THR A 175 -3.28 -14.31 10.57
CA THR A 175 -1.91 -13.89 10.20
C THR A 175 -0.95 -15.05 9.99
N SER A 176 -1.37 -16.29 10.27
CA SER A 176 -0.54 -17.50 10.14
C SER A 176 -0.96 -18.40 8.97
N SER A 177 -2.13 -18.17 8.39
CA SER A 177 -2.72 -19.07 7.41
C SER A 177 -2.24 -18.73 6.00
N LYS A 178 -1.45 -19.66 5.44
CA LYS A 178 -1.03 -19.69 4.03
C LYS A 178 -2.20 -19.87 3.03
N SER A 179 -3.41 -20.15 3.51
CA SER A 179 -4.63 -20.29 2.70
C SER A 179 -5.22 -18.97 2.20
N SER A 180 -4.68 -17.81 2.62
CA SER A 180 -5.03 -16.50 2.04
C SER A 180 -4.55 -16.31 0.59
N VAL A 181 -3.70 -17.20 0.08
CA VAL A 181 -3.29 -17.28 -1.34
C VAL A 181 -4.48 -17.63 -2.27
N GLY A 182 -5.58 -18.15 -1.72
CA GLY A 182 -6.77 -18.54 -2.47
C GLY A 182 -7.79 -17.42 -2.73
N MET A 183 -7.77 -16.31 -1.98
CA MET A 183 -8.72 -15.22 -2.21
C MET A 183 -8.21 -14.27 -3.28
N GLN A 184 -9.09 -13.89 -4.20
CA GLN A 184 -8.90 -12.85 -5.22
C GLN A 184 -8.59 -11.49 -4.56
N SER A 185 -7.36 -11.31 -4.06
CA SER A 185 -6.70 -10.05 -3.72
C SER A 185 -5.44 -10.33 -2.90
N VAL A 186 -4.32 -10.59 -3.59
CA VAL A 186 -2.95 -10.40 -3.04
C VAL A 186 -2.60 -8.89 -2.96
N THR A 187 -3.62 -8.04 -2.83
CA THR A 187 -3.49 -6.57 -2.74
C THR A 187 -4.22 -5.97 -1.53
N LYS A 188 -4.84 -6.79 -0.67
CA LYS A 188 -5.39 -6.30 0.61
C LYS A 188 -4.23 -5.90 1.50
N SER A 189 -4.03 -4.58 1.62
CA SER A 189 -3.05 -4.00 2.54
C SER A 189 -3.23 -4.59 3.95
N TRP A 190 -2.14 -4.85 4.67
CA TRP A 190 -2.15 -5.16 6.11
C TRP A 190 -3.02 -4.17 6.93
N GLY A 191 -3.28 -2.97 6.38
CA GLY A 191 -4.16 -1.96 6.96
C GLY A 191 -5.66 -2.32 6.97
N THR A 192 -6.17 -3.22 6.13
CA THR A 192 -7.59 -3.59 6.09
C THR A 192 -7.88 -4.97 6.67
N ALA A 193 -6.90 -5.88 6.72
CA ALA A 193 -7.09 -7.24 7.22
C ALA A 193 -7.22 -7.33 8.76
N LEU A 194 -6.81 -6.30 9.50
CA LEU A 194 -6.65 -6.33 10.97
C LEU A 194 -7.27 -5.11 11.68
N ARG A 195 -8.07 -4.29 11.00
CA ARG A 195 -8.72 -3.13 11.62
C ARG A 195 -10.16 -3.47 11.97
N HIS A 196 -10.35 -3.97 13.19
CA HIS A 196 -11.68 -3.95 13.80
C HIS A 196 -12.09 -2.52 14.12
N SER A 197 -13.40 -2.25 14.08
CA SER A 197 -13.92 -0.95 14.47
C SER A 197 -13.58 -0.71 15.95
N ARG A 198 -12.83 0.35 16.24
CA ARG A 198 -12.36 0.72 17.60
C ARG A 198 -13.43 1.51 18.35
N ARG A 199 -14.70 1.12 18.18
CA ARG A 199 -15.84 1.73 18.84
C ARG A 199 -15.77 1.39 20.33
N ARG A 200 -15.95 2.39 21.19
CA ARG A 200 -15.83 2.24 22.66
C ARG A 200 -16.79 1.16 23.17
N GLU A 201 -17.98 1.13 22.59
CA GLU A 201 -19.05 0.18 22.87
C GLU A 201 -18.61 -1.27 22.66
N LEU A 202 -17.71 -1.53 21.71
CA LEU A 202 -17.20 -2.88 21.46
C LEU A 202 -16.14 -3.32 22.48
N SER A 203 -15.47 -2.38 23.15
CA SER A 203 -14.53 -2.72 24.22
C SER A 203 -15.24 -3.08 25.53
N GLU A 204 -16.44 -2.56 25.75
CA GLU A 204 -17.26 -2.86 26.93
C GLU A 204 -17.77 -4.30 26.93
N LEU A 205 -17.84 -4.95 25.76
CA LEU A 205 -18.15 -6.38 25.65
C LEU A 205 -17.14 -7.26 26.41
N ALA A 206 -15.92 -6.78 26.67
CA ALA A 206 -14.94 -7.46 27.51
C ALA A 206 -15.33 -7.53 29.00
N LEU A 207 -16.37 -6.79 29.41
CA LEU A 207 -16.91 -6.79 30.77
C LEU A 207 -18.04 -7.83 30.94
N VAL A 208 -18.60 -8.35 29.84
CA VAL A 208 -19.74 -9.28 29.84
C VAL A 208 -19.38 -10.59 30.54
N SER A 209 -18.21 -11.16 30.22
CA SER A 209 -17.75 -12.39 30.87
C SER A 209 -16.22 -12.55 30.81
N PRO A 210 -15.62 -13.41 31.64
CA PRO A 210 -14.18 -13.69 31.59
C PRO A 210 -13.72 -14.28 30.25
N VAL A 211 -14.53 -15.14 29.63
CA VAL A 211 -14.24 -15.72 28.31
C VAL A 211 -14.20 -14.62 27.26
N TRP A 212 -15.23 -13.77 27.23
CA TRP A 212 -15.31 -12.64 26.30
C TRP A 212 -14.19 -11.63 26.53
N ARG A 213 -13.79 -11.40 27.79
CA ARG A 213 -12.66 -10.53 28.11
C ARG A 213 -11.40 -10.93 27.38
N ILE A 214 -11.04 -12.21 27.41
CA ILE A 214 -9.84 -12.74 26.76
C ILE A 214 -9.95 -12.57 25.25
N LEU A 215 -11.04 -13.05 24.64
CA LEU A 215 -11.23 -13.03 23.18
C LEU A 215 -11.26 -11.59 22.62
N ILE A 216 -11.92 -10.68 23.32
CA ILE A 216 -12.04 -9.28 22.91
C ILE A 216 -10.71 -8.55 23.11
N GLN A 217 -10.04 -8.72 24.24
CA GLN A 217 -8.71 -8.13 24.45
C GLN A 217 -7.72 -8.65 23.41
N GLU A 218 -7.74 -9.95 23.09
CA GLU A 218 -6.92 -10.50 22.02
C GLU A 218 -7.18 -9.77 20.71
N ARG A 219 -8.44 -9.60 20.30
CA ARG A 219 -8.82 -8.90 19.06
C ARG A 219 -8.43 -7.42 19.06
N LEU A 220 -8.67 -6.71 20.17
CA LEU A 220 -8.41 -5.27 20.28
C LEU A 220 -6.91 -4.94 20.30
N TYR A 221 -6.11 -5.76 20.98
CA TYR A 221 -4.66 -5.54 21.14
C TYR A 221 -3.83 -6.27 20.09
N ARG A 222 -4.42 -7.16 19.28
CA ARG A 222 -3.72 -7.89 18.20
C ARG A 222 -2.88 -6.96 17.32
N HIS A 223 -3.44 -5.81 17.00
CA HIS A 223 -2.84 -4.78 16.17
C HIS A 223 -2.99 -3.39 16.79
N ILE A 224 -1.87 -2.83 17.21
CA ILE A 224 -1.79 -1.47 17.76
C ILE A 224 -1.03 -0.56 16.78
N LYS A 225 -1.45 0.72 16.74
CA LYS A 225 -0.77 1.76 15.98
C LYS A 225 -0.35 2.86 16.93
N ILE A 226 0.93 3.21 16.94
CA ILE A 226 1.52 4.20 17.82
C ILE A 226 2.16 5.31 16.97
N LYS A 227 1.97 6.56 17.40
CA LYS A 227 2.64 7.72 16.83
C LYS A 227 4.08 7.74 17.34
N ALA A 228 5.06 7.88 16.45
CA ALA A 228 6.48 7.81 16.77
C ALA A 228 7.02 9.14 17.31
N THR A 229 6.45 9.60 18.42
CA THR A 229 6.96 10.73 19.21
C THR A 229 7.40 10.22 20.57
N ILE A 230 8.38 10.89 21.18
CA ILE A 230 8.96 10.49 22.48
C ILE A 230 7.85 10.26 23.52
N GLU A 231 7.00 11.27 23.71
CA GLU A 231 5.84 11.22 24.62
C GLU A 231 4.89 10.05 24.35
N SER A 232 4.60 9.74 23.08
CA SER A 232 3.70 8.64 22.74
C SER A 232 4.31 7.27 23.03
N LEU A 233 5.63 7.13 22.89
CA LEU A 233 6.33 5.91 23.30
C LEU A 233 6.39 5.78 24.82
N GLU A 234 6.65 6.87 25.55
CA GLU A 234 6.67 6.88 27.02
C GLU A 234 5.31 6.51 27.61
N LEU A 235 4.23 7.13 27.11
CA LEU A 235 2.86 6.79 27.51
C LEU A 235 2.52 5.33 27.20
N ALA A 236 2.92 4.82 26.03
CA ALA A 236 2.71 3.42 25.68
C ALA A 236 3.52 2.49 26.60
N MET A 237 4.77 2.87 26.93
CA MET A 237 5.64 2.10 27.81
C MET A 237 5.06 2.02 29.23
N ALA A 238 4.58 3.14 29.78
CA ALA A 238 3.89 3.19 31.07
C ALA A 238 2.60 2.35 31.06
N TYR A 239 1.79 2.52 30.01
CA TYR A 239 0.53 1.79 29.85
C TYR A 239 0.74 0.27 29.85
N PHE A 240 1.67 -0.24 29.04
CA PHE A 240 2.00 -1.67 29.02
C PHE A 240 2.72 -2.09 30.31
N GLY A 241 3.45 -1.16 30.95
CA GLY A 241 3.96 -1.25 32.33
C GLY A 241 2.90 -1.75 33.30
N GLU A 242 1.82 -0.98 33.43
CA GLU A 242 0.69 -1.23 34.31
C GLU A 242 -0.17 -2.42 33.85
N HIS A 243 -0.25 -2.65 32.54
CA HIS A 243 -1.10 -3.66 31.92
C HIS A 243 -0.29 -4.80 31.28
N ALA A 244 0.60 -5.41 32.07
CA ALA A 244 1.52 -6.43 31.58
C ALA A 244 0.84 -7.62 30.87
N HIS A 245 -0.37 -8.00 31.32
CA HIS A 245 -1.17 -9.08 30.72
C HIS A 245 -1.56 -8.81 29.26
N LEU A 246 -1.68 -7.54 28.84
CA LEU A 246 -2.08 -7.17 27.48
C LEU A 246 -0.94 -7.30 26.46
N ARG A 247 0.31 -7.26 26.91
CA ARG A 247 1.50 -7.28 26.03
C ARG A 247 1.53 -8.50 25.12
N ARG A 248 1.14 -9.67 25.64
CA ARG A 248 1.16 -10.95 24.91
C ARG A 248 0.16 -11.01 23.75
N TYR A 249 -0.90 -10.21 23.80
CA TYR A 249 -1.89 -10.13 22.73
C TYR A 249 -1.37 -9.33 21.53
N VAL A 250 -0.39 -8.44 21.74
CA VAL A 250 0.17 -7.61 20.67
C VAL A 250 1.07 -8.45 19.77
N LYS A 251 0.62 -8.67 18.55
CA LYS A 251 1.37 -9.42 17.53
C LYS A 251 1.76 -8.55 16.34
N HIS A 252 1.08 -7.42 16.15
CA HIS A 252 1.37 -6.44 15.11
C HIS A 252 1.41 -5.03 15.71
N ILE A 253 2.53 -4.34 15.50
CA ILE A 253 2.72 -2.94 15.86
C ILE A 253 2.96 -2.10 14.59
N GLU A 254 2.21 -1.01 14.44
CA GLU A 254 2.43 0.02 13.41
C GLU A 254 2.96 1.30 14.06
N ILE A 255 4.23 1.63 13.80
CA ILE A 255 4.90 2.84 14.28
C ILE A 255 4.92 3.87 13.15
N TRP A 256 4.21 4.98 13.35
CA TRP A 256 4.06 6.03 12.35
C TRP A 256 4.82 7.29 12.74
N PHE A 257 5.80 7.67 11.91
CA PHE A 257 6.58 8.89 12.08
C PHE A 257 5.83 10.07 11.44
N PRO A 258 5.27 10.99 12.25
CA PRO A 258 4.58 12.13 11.70
C PRO A 258 5.59 13.02 10.97
N VAL A 259 5.15 13.56 9.83
CA VAL A 259 5.93 14.53 9.06
C VAL A 259 5.42 15.95 9.32
N PHE A 260 4.18 16.08 9.81
CA PHE A 260 3.62 17.34 10.29
C PHE A 260 2.90 17.14 11.61
N GLN A 261 2.93 18.19 12.40
CA GLN A 261 2.00 18.39 13.49
C GLN A 261 1.30 19.73 13.30
N PRO A 262 -0.01 19.81 13.57
CA PRO A 262 -0.68 21.10 13.64
C PRO A 262 -0.07 21.87 14.81
N LYS A 263 0.49 23.03 14.51
CA LYS A 263 0.80 24.05 15.50
C LYS A 263 -0.39 25.00 15.51
N TYR A 264 -1.20 24.85 16.55
CA TYR A 264 -2.30 25.76 16.80
C TYR A 264 -1.72 27.08 17.26
N GLY A 265 -1.95 28.13 16.47
CA GLY A 265 -1.65 29.50 16.87
C GLY A 265 -2.64 30.00 17.92
N PRO A 266 -2.53 31.26 18.34
CA PRO A 266 -3.55 31.90 19.17
C PRO A 266 -4.95 31.75 18.54
N LEU A 267 -5.98 31.80 19.38
CA LEU A 267 -7.40 31.73 18.99
C LEU A 267 -7.64 32.61 17.76
N ALA A 268 -8.30 32.06 16.75
CA ALA A 268 -8.47 32.71 15.46
C ALA A 268 -9.40 33.94 15.60
N LEU A 269 -8.81 35.09 15.86
CA LEU A 269 -9.44 36.39 15.69
C LEU A 269 -9.38 36.74 14.19
N SER A 270 -10.31 36.22 13.38
CA SER A 270 -10.66 36.59 11.97
C SER A 270 -9.60 37.34 11.13
N THR A 271 -9.06 36.86 10.01
CA THR A 271 -9.60 36.98 8.63
C THR A 271 -8.62 36.31 7.64
N THR A 272 -8.31 35.02 7.85
CA THR A 272 -7.47 34.27 6.90
C THR A 272 -8.33 33.40 5.99
N LEU A 273 -8.04 33.35 4.69
CA LEU A 273 -8.70 32.47 3.70
C LEU A 273 -8.55 30.95 3.99
N ALA A 274 -7.86 30.58 5.06
CA ALA A 274 -7.75 29.20 5.54
C ALA A 274 -8.88 28.90 6.53
N LEU A 275 -9.60 27.80 6.30
CA LEU A 275 -10.64 27.33 7.22
C LEU A 275 -10.03 27.10 8.62
N PRO A 276 -10.58 27.72 9.67
CA PRO A 276 -10.12 27.50 11.04
C PRO A 276 -10.35 26.05 11.46
N THR A 277 -9.43 25.50 12.25
CA THR A 277 -9.52 24.14 12.79
C THR A 277 -10.22 24.19 14.14
N VAL A 278 -11.18 23.29 14.35
CA VAL A 278 -11.87 23.13 15.64
C VAL A 278 -10.95 22.37 16.58
N THR A 279 -10.52 23.03 17.66
CA THR A 279 -9.81 22.45 18.80
C THR A 279 -10.70 22.50 20.04
N MET A 280 -10.38 21.75 21.10
CA MET A 280 -11.17 21.75 22.33
C MET A 280 -11.23 23.14 22.99
N ASP A 281 -10.22 23.97 22.76
CA ASP A 281 -10.15 25.36 23.25
C ASP A 281 -10.81 26.40 22.32
N GLY A 282 -11.37 25.99 21.17
CA GLY A 282 -12.04 26.89 20.21
C GLY A 282 -11.52 26.78 18.77
N LEU A 283 -11.85 27.78 17.94
CA LEU A 283 -11.40 27.87 16.55
C LEU A 283 -9.98 28.43 16.50
N THR A 284 -9.04 27.64 15.99
CA THR A 284 -7.63 28.03 15.88
C THR A 284 -7.15 27.96 14.44
N ASN A 285 -6.24 28.86 14.07
CA ASN A 285 -5.54 28.77 12.79
C ASN A 285 -4.43 27.71 12.93
N ALA A 286 -4.64 26.54 12.32
CA ALA A 286 -3.64 25.47 12.33
C ALA A 286 -2.56 25.74 11.28
N THR A 287 -1.33 25.98 11.73
CA THR A 287 -0.14 26.00 10.86
C THR A 287 0.59 24.68 11.00
N TYR A 288 0.86 23.99 9.89
CA TYR A 288 1.52 22.68 9.94
C TYR A 288 3.04 22.84 9.95
N THR A 289 3.69 22.39 11.02
CA THR A 289 5.15 22.43 11.20
C THR A 289 5.75 21.04 11.27
N LEU A 290 7.06 20.93 11.03
CA LEU A 290 7.78 19.66 11.22
C LEU A 290 7.77 19.30 12.73
N PRO A 291 7.47 18.05 13.09
CA PRO A 291 7.53 17.61 14.48
C PRO A 291 8.95 17.74 15.04
N ALA A 292 9.10 18.47 16.14
CA ALA A 292 10.37 18.59 16.86
C ALA A 292 10.60 17.40 17.82
N ASN A 293 9.57 16.60 18.10
CA ASN A 293 9.55 15.56 19.13
C ASN A 293 9.40 14.14 18.57
N ASN A 294 9.70 13.93 17.29
CA ASN A 294 9.77 12.57 16.74
C ASN A 294 10.84 11.78 17.48
N CYS A 295 10.53 10.53 17.83
CA CYS A 295 11.55 9.63 18.34
C CYS A 295 12.49 9.19 17.19
N SER A 296 13.62 8.61 17.55
CA SER A 296 14.51 7.88 16.66
C SER A 296 13.99 6.45 16.39
N LEU A 297 14.55 5.78 15.37
CA LEU A 297 14.29 4.34 15.18
C LEU A 297 14.86 3.50 16.32
N GLU A 298 15.97 3.90 16.93
CA GLU A 298 16.55 3.25 18.11
C GLU A 298 15.57 3.20 19.28
N GLU A 299 14.94 4.33 19.61
CA GLU A 299 13.93 4.40 20.68
C GLU A 299 12.69 3.56 20.33
N ALA A 300 12.25 3.60 19.06
CA ALA A 300 11.13 2.79 18.60
C ALA A 300 11.41 1.28 18.72
N PHE A 301 12.61 0.83 18.32
CA PHE A 301 13.02 -0.57 18.45
C PHE A 301 13.20 -0.96 19.91
N THR A 302 13.75 -0.07 20.74
CA THR A 302 13.90 -0.29 22.19
C THR A 302 12.53 -0.47 22.85
N PHE A 303 11.56 0.35 22.50
CA PHE A 303 10.18 0.19 22.97
C PHE A 303 9.61 -1.18 22.59
N VAL A 304 9.72 -1.60 21.32
CA VAL A 304 9.21 -2.91 20.89
C VAL A 304 9.91 -4.04 21.67
N PHE A 305 11.23 -3.96 21.81
CA PHE A 305 12.02 -4.94 22.54
C PHE A 305 11.60 -5.08 24.01
N LEU A 306 11.40 -3.96 24.72
CA LEU A 306 11.09 -3.97 26.17
C LEU A 306 9.60 -4.19 26.46
N ALA A 307 8.71 -3.61 25.65
CA ALA A 307 7.28 -3.59 25.92
C ALA A 307 6.52 -4.74 25.25
N LEU A 308 6.98 -5.22 24.09
CA LEU A 308 6.17 -6.05 23.18
C LEU A 308 6.93 -7.30 22.69
N PRO A 309 7.27 -8.24 23.59
CA PRO A 309 8.15 -9.37 23.28
C PRO A 309 7.58 -10.36 22.25
N ASP A 310 6.25 -10.42 22.08
CA ASP A 310 5.58 -11.38 21.19
C ASP A 310 5.20 -10.80 19.82
N VAL A 311 5.67 -9.59 19.48
CA VAL A 311 5.38 -8.95 18.19
C VAL A 311 6.04 -9.74 17.07
N CYS A 312 5.24 -10.17 16.09
CA CYS A 312 5.72 -10.88 14.91
C CYS A 312 5.69 -10.03 13.63
N VAL A 313 4.87 -8.98 13.60
CA VAL A 313 4.78 -8.04 12.47
C VAL A 313 5.15 -6.64 12.94
N LEU A 314 6.14 -6.03 12.28
CA LEU A 314 6.56 -4.65 12.52
C LEU A 314 6.25 -3.81 11.29
N THR A 315 5.33 -2.85 11.41
CA THR A 315 5.12 -1.82 10.40
C THR A 315 5.80 -0.52 10.82
N ILE A 316 6.63 0.03 9.93
CA ILE A 316 7.26 1.33 10.08
C ILE A 316 6.77 2.23 8.95
N GLU A 317 6.14 3.35 9.29
CA GLU A 317 5.60 4.29 8.32
C GLU A 317 6.30 5.63 8.42
N GLY A 318 7.10 5.97 7.40
CA GLY A 318 7.61 7.32 7.21
C GLY A 318 6.61 8.11 6.37
N GLY A 319 5.94 9.11 6.95
CA GLY A 319 4.88 9.82 6.24
C GLY A 319 5.35 10.47 4.92
N GLU A 320 4.40 10.81 4.04
CA GLU A 320 4.71 11.28 2.69
C GLU A 320 4.60 12.81 2.55
N ARG A 321 5.70 13.49 2.16
CA ARG A 321 5.63 14.86 1.58
C ARG A 321 6.85 15.18 0.71
N LYS A 322 6.69 16.21 -0.12
CA LYS A 322 7.79 16.92 -0.79
C LYS A 322 8.80 17.38 0.27
N LYS A 323 10.01 16.80 0.24
CA LYS A 323 11.12 17.06 1.18
C LYS A 323 10.89 16.65 2.65
N ALA A 324 10.15 15.56 2.90
CA ALA A 324 10.08 14.98 4.25
C ALA A 324 11.50 14.66 4.80
N PRO A 325 11.79 15.01 6.08
CA PRO A 325 13.05 14.64 6.70
C PRO A 325 13.21 13.12 6.77
N LYS A 326 14.47 12.65 6.73
CA LYS A 326 14.76 11.25 7.01
C LYS A 326 14.49 11.01 8.49
N VAL A 327 13.85 9.90 8.83
CA VAL A 327 13.75 9.45 10.21
C VAL A 327 15.17 9.20 10.74
N GLN A 328 15.48 9.79 11.89
CA GLN A 328 16.78 9.62 12.51
C GLN A 328 16.88 8.20 13.06
N HIS A 329 17.99 7.54 12.77
CA HIS A 329 18.22 6.18 13.26
C HIS A 329 18.66 6.18 14.73
N SER A 330 19.43 7.20 15.13
CA SER A 330 19.89 7.46 16.49
C SER A 330 20.09 8.97 16.67
N TRP A 331 19.93 9.47 17.89
CA TRP A 331 20.17 10.88 18.26
C TRP A 331 21.66 11.22 18.31
N ASN A 332 22.48 10.26 18.71
CA ASN A 332 23.92 10.42 18.80
C ASN A 332 24.56 10.18 17.44
N ARG A 333 25.70 10.83 17.17
CA ARG A 333 26.56 10.42 16.04
C ARG A 333 26.88 8.95 16.24
N ARG A 334 26.34 8.07 15.39
CA ARG A 334 26.49 6.60 15.44
C ARG A 334 27.92 6.24 15.86
N PRO A 335 28.18 5.86 17.13
CA PRO A 335 29.52 5.45 17.55
C PRO A 335 29.95 4.21 16.76
N ALA A 336 31.26 3.95 16.70
CA ALA A 336 31.76 2.75 16.04
C ALA A 336 31.11 1.50 16.68
N GLY A 337 30.46 0.66 15.87
CA GLY A 337 29.74 -0.52 16.34
C GLY A 337 28.28 -0.31 16.76
N TRP A 338 27.72 0.89 16.54
CA TRP A 338 26.30 1.14 16.81
C TRP A 338 25.39 0.23 15.97
N HIS A 339 24.39 -0.38 16.63
CA HIS A 339 23.37 -1.20 16.01
C HIS A 339 22.00 -0.95 16.66
N LEU A 340 20.93 -1.18 15.91
CA LEU A 340 19.58 -1.16 16.46
C LEU A 340 19.39 -2.36 17.43
N PRO A 341 18.50 -2.26 18.43
CA PRO A 341 18.11 -3.39 19.26
C PRO A 341 17.59 -4.56 18.42
N THR A 342 18.03 -5.77 18.74
CA THR A 342 17.61 -6.97 18.02
C THR A 342 16.20 -7.39 18.40
N LEU A 343 15.31 -7.55 17.42
CA LEU A 343 13.94 -8.00 17.61
C LEU A 343 13.78 -9.42 17.06
N GLU A 344 14.04 -10.42 17.90
CA GLU A 344 14.02 -11.83 17.50
C GLU A 344 12.62 -12.35 17.14
N SER A 345 11.57 -11.78 17.73
CA SER A 345 10.19 -12.21 17.52
C SER A 345 9.63 -11.82 16.15
N VAL A 346 10.21 -10.78 15.52
CA VAL A 346 9.70 -10.18 14.28
C VAL A 346 10.07 -11.03 13.07
N ARG A 347 9.06 -11.42 12.29
CA ARG A 347 9.19 -12.25 11.09
C ARG A 347 8.73 -11.53 9.82
N THR A 348 7.88 -10.52 9.97
CA THR A 348 7.35 -9.72 8.87
C THR A 348 7.65 -8.24 9.10
N LEU A 349 8.36 -7.62 8.16
CA LEU A 349 8.63 -6.18 8.14
C LEU A 349 7.76 -5.51 7.07
N VAL A 350 7.05 -4.44 7.43
CA VAL A 350 6.30 -3.60 6.49
C VAL A 350 6.84 -2.17 6.57
N THR A 351 7.45 -1.68 5.50
CA THR A 351 7.97 -0.32 5.42
C THR A 351 7.16 0.50 4.42
N ARG A 352 6.47 1.53 4.92
CA ARG A 352 5.70 2.49 4.11
C ARG A 352 6.43 3.83 4.03
N GLY A 353 6.43 4.43 2.85
CA GLY A 353 7.19 5.67 2.63
C GLY A 353 8.68 5.45 2.81
N GLN A 354 9.18 4.32 2.30
CA GLN A 354 10.50 3.77 2.58
C GLN A 354 11.67 4.75 2.40
N TRP A 355 11.56 5.69 1.44
CA TRP A 355 12.57 6.73 1.21
C TRP A 355 12.86 7.61 2.44
N ASN A 356 11.92 7.71 3.37
CA ASN A 356 12.11 8.46 4.61
C ASN A 356 12.70 7.61 5.74
N LEU A 357 12.72 6.28 5.57
CA LEU A 357 13.22 5.33 6.56
C LEU A 357 14.65 4.87 6.21
N MET A 358 14.87 4.46 4.96
CA MET A 358 16.12 3.88 4.47
C MET A 358 16.49 4.48 3.11
N ARG A 359 17.70 5.04 2.98
CA ARG A 359 18.16 5.72 1.76
C ARG A 359 19.40 5.09 1.15
N ASP A 360 20.27 4.49 1.97
CA ASP A 360 21.56 3.93 1.59
C ASP A 360 21.81 2.57 2.24
N ASP A 361 22.86 1.88 1.78
CA ASP A 361 23.23 0.54 2.25
C ASP A 361 23.39 0.44 3.78
N SER A 362 23.87 1.49 4.45
CA SER A 362 24.03 1.47 5.90
C SER A 362 22.69 1.44 6.63
N ASP A 363 21.68 2.13 6.09
CA ASP A 363 20.34 2.13 6.68
C ASP A 363 19.67 0.77 6.56
N PHE A 364 19.78 0.14 5.38
CA PHE A 364 19.24 -1.20 5.15
C PHE A 364 19.94 -2.24 6.01
N ALA A 365 21.28 -2.18 6.09
CA ALA A 365 22.04 -3.07 6.96
C ALA A 365 21.64 -2.91 8.44
N ALA A 366 21.44 -1.68 8.92
CA ALA A 366 21.01 -1.44 10.30
C ALA A 366 19.61 -2.02 10.58
N VAL A 367 18.62 -1.76 9.71
CA VAL A 367 17.24 -2.21 9.93
C VAL A 367 17.11 -3.72 9.73
N LEU A 368 17.67 -4.30 8.67
CA LEU A 368 17.57 -5.73 8.39
C LEU A 368 18.43 -6.54 9.37
N GLY A 369 19.59 -6.02 9.79
CA GLY A 369 20.46 -6.67 10.78
C GLY A 369 19.84 -6.76 12.17
N ALA A 370 18.89 -5.88 12.50
CA ALA A 370 18.14 -5.94 13.75
C ALA A 370 17.01 -7.00 13.75
N LEU A 371 16.73 -7.63 12.60
CA LEU A 371 15.61 -8.56 12.42
C LEU A 371 16.14 -9.94 11.96
N PRO A 372 16.82 -10.70 12.83
CA PRO A 372 17.51 -11.94 12.44
C PRO A 372 16.57 -13.04 11.94
N ASN A 373 15.31 -13.04 12.37
CA ASN A 373 14.30 -14.04 11.99
C ASN A 373 13.35 -13.54 10.89
N LEU A 374 13.72 -12.48 10.15
CA LEU A 374 12.89 -11.89 9.10
C LEU A 374 12.71 -12.86 7.92
N THR A 375 11.47 -13.30 7.67
CA THR A 375 11.12 -14.17 6.55
C THR A 375 10.33 -13.45 5.45
N GLU A 376 9.72 -12.31 5.78
CA GLU A 376 8.83 -11.56 4.91
C GLU A 376 9.07 -10.05 4.98
N TRP A 377 9.19 -9.40 3.82
CA TRP A 377 9.36 -7.96 3.73
C TRP A 377 8.43 -7.33 2.68
N HIS A 378 7.71 -6.30 3.11
CA HIS A 378 6.90 -5.43 2.26
C HIS A 378 7.49 -4.01 2.22
N GLY A 379 8.11 -3.63 1.12
CA GLY A 379 8.64 -2.29 0.89
C GLY A 379 7.78 -1.48 -0.07
N SER A 380 7.32 -0.30 0.35
CA SER A 380 6.59 0.62 -0.53
C SER A 380 7.16 2.03 -0.53
N TYR A 381 7.32 2.56 -1.74
CA TYR A 381 7.70 3.94 -2.00
C TYR A 381 6.48 4.74 -2.42
N SER A 382 6.23 5.86 -1.75
CA SER A 382 5.04 6.65 -2.04
C SER A 382 5.10 7.38 -3.38
N LYS A 383 6.30 7.69 -3.88
CA LYS A 383 6.50 8.32 -5.19
C LYS A 383 7.66 7.68 -5.96
N PRO A 384 7.51 7.54 -7.29
CA PRO A 384 8.58 7.08 -8.15
C PRO A 384 9.74 8.09 -8.14
N LYS A 385 10.96 7.60 -7.92
CA LYS A 385 12.20 8.40 -7.97
C LYS A 385 13.34 7.54 -8.48
N SER A 386 14.29 8.15 -9.19
CA SER A 386 15.52 7.47 -9.63
C SER A 386 16.27 6.86 -8.45
N LYS A 387 16.38 7.61 -7.35
CA LYS A 387 17.08 7.15 -6.14
C LYS A 387 16.46 5.91 -5.50
N SER A 388 15.13 5.73 -5.60
CA SER A 388 14.45 4.54 -5.08
C SER A 388 14.88 3.27 -5.82
N TYR A 389 14.93 3.36 -7.15
CA TYR A 389 15.40 2.27 -8.01
C TYR A 389 16.88 1.97 -7.79
N LEU A 390 17.72 3.01 -7.73
CA LEU A 390 19.16 2.87 -7.58
C LEU A 390 19.55 2.32 -6.20
N SER A 391 18.92 2.77 -5.12
CA SER A 391 19.17 2.20 -3.79
C SER A 391 18.71 0.76 -3.73
N MET A 392 17.52 0.46 -4.24
CA MET A 392 17.02 -0.92 -4.24
C MET A 392 17.88 -1.85 -5.11
N ALA A 393 18.39 -1.38 -6.25
CA ALA A 393 19.34 -2.11 -7.09
C ALA A 393 20.64 -2.50 -6.35
N SER A 394 21.07 -1.70 -5.36
CA SER A 394 22.22 -2.01 -4.50
C SER A 394 21.90 -3.09 -3.46
N ILE A 395 20.66 -3.11 -2.94
CA ILE A 395 20.26 -3.93 -1.79
C ILE A 395 19.70 -5.29 -2.17
N LEU A 396 18.99 -5.40 -3.30
CA LEU A 396 18.41 -6.66 -3.75
C LEU A 396 19.41 -7.84 -3.77
N PRO A 397 20.67 -7.67 -4.22
CA PRO A 397 21.66 -8.76 -4.19
C PRO A 397 22.21 -9.08 -2.79
N LYS A 398 21.95 -8.21 -1.79
CA LYS A 398 22.47 -8.29 -0.42
C LYS A 398 21.38 -8.67 0.59
N LEU A 399 20.21 -9.12 0.11
CA LEU A 399 19.12 -9.48 1.00
C LEU A 399 19.48 -10.69 1.87
N PRO A 400 18.98 -10.74 3.12
CA PRO A 400 19.18 -11.90 3.98
C PRO A 400 18.65 -13.18 3.34
N THR A 401 19.38 -14.29 3.49
CA THR A 401 19.04 -15.58 2.86
C THR A 401 17.82 -16.26 3.46
N ASN A 402 17.45 -15.88 4.68
CA ASN A 402 16.22 -16.31 5.36
C ASN A 402 14.97 -15.54 4.89
N LEU A 403 15.13 -14.43 4.14
CA LEU A 403 14.02 -13.72 3.54
C LEU A 403 13.45 -14.53 2.38
N THR A 404 12.28 -15.14 2.58
CA THR A 404 11.60 -15.98 1.58
C THR A 404 10.49 -15.25 0.83
N TYR A 405 9.96 -14.16 1.38
CA TYR A 405 8.86 -13.41 0.77
C TYR A 405 9.25 -11.94 0.61
N LEU A 406 9.22 -11.45 -0.63
CA LEU A 406 9.49 -10.07 -0.97
C LEU A 406 8.30 -9.45 -1.69
N ASN A 407 7.75 -8.38 -1.14
CA ASN A 407 6.78 -7.51 -1.80
C ASN A 407 7.36 -6.11 -1.94
N LEU A 408 7.62 -5.69 -3.17
CA LEU A 408 8.27 -4.42 -3.45
C LEU A 408 7.42 -3.57 -4.39
N CYS A 409 7.01 -2.39 -3.93
CA CYS A 409 6.26 -1.41 -4.71
C CYS A 409 7.10 -0.14 -4.89
N LEU A 410 7.66 0.04 -6.08
CA LEU A 410 8.47 1.23 -6.44
C LEU A 410 7.64 2.33 -7.11
N GLU A 411 6.56 1.95 -7.79
CA GLU A 411 5.66 2.87 -8.49
C GLU A 411 4.21 2.52 -8.15
N SER A 412 3.54 3.35 -7.35
CA SER A 412 2.14 3.15 -6.93
C SER A 412 1.11 3.93 -7.75
N ASP A 413 1.56 4.62 -8.79
CA ASP A 413 0.69 5.33 -9.73
C ASP A 413 0.24 4.36 -10.84
N TYR A 414 -1.07 4.21 -11.05
CA TYR A 414 -1.67 3.30 -12.03
C TYR A 414 -2.18 4.01 -13.29
N ARG A 415 -1.74 5.24 -13.57
CA ARG A 415 -2.09 5.94 -14.81
C ARG A 415 -1.19 5.52 -15.96
N ARG A 416 -1.67 5.45 -17.20
CA ARG A 416 -0.75 5.23 -18.34
C ARG A 416 0.28 6.34 -18.51
N GLU A 417 1.45 5.97 -19.01
CA GLU A 417 2.51 6.89 -19.41
C GLU A 417 2.48 7.10 -20.93
N LEU A 418 2.51 8.36 -21.37
CA LEU A 418 2.64 8.68 -22.79
C LEU A 418 4.08 8.53 -23.29
N ALA A 419 5.05 8.79 -22.40
CA ALA A 419 6.47 8.73 -22.66
C ALA A 419 7.21 8.29 -21.39
N CYS A 420 8.47 7.87 -21.54
CA CYS A 420 9.28 7.51 -20.38
C CYS A 420 9.57 8.72 -19.49
N PRO A 421 9.34 8.61 -18.17
CA PRO A 421 9.59 9.71 -17.27
C PRO A 421 11.10 9.96 -17.04
N PRO A 422 11.53 11.22 -16.89
CA PRO A 422 12.95 11.58 -16.72
C PRO A 422 13.64 10.92 -15.53
N PHE A 423 12.90 10.58 -14.47
CA PHE A 423 13.49 9.88 -13.33
C PHE A 423 13.97 8.49 -13.73
N TYR A 424 13.27 7.79 -14.63
CA TYR A 424 13.64 6.44 -15.02
C TYR A 424 14.77 6.44 -16.05
N MET A 425 14.85 7.45 -16.92
CA MET A 425 16.00 7.66 -17.80
C MET A 425 17.33 7.71 -17.01
N LYS A 426 17.32 8.35 -15.83
CA LYS A 426 18.48 8.36 -14.94
C LYS A 426 18.82 6.97 -14.40
N VAL A 427 17.83 6.11 -14.20
CA VAL A 427 18.02 4.73 -13.74
C VAL A 427 18.60 3.89 -14.87
N SER A 428 17.99 3.91 -16.06
CA SER A 428 18.42 3.11 -17.21
C SER A 428 19.84 3.40 -17.65
N ASN A 429 20.31 4.65 -17.48
CA ASN A 429 21.68 5.05 -17.78
C ASN A 429 22.72 4.51 -16.78
N GLN A 430 22.30 4.03 -15.61
CA GLN A 430 23.19 3.52 -14.57
C GLN A 430 23.07 2.01 -14.38
N VAL A 431 21.85 1.47 -14.44
CA VAL A 431 21.59 0.08 -14.14
C VAL A 431 20.34 -0.40 -14.86
N HIS A 432 20.39 -1.63 -15.37
CA HIS A 432 19.18 -2.32 -15.76
C HIS A 432 18.51 -2.96 -14.52
N PHE A 433 17.58 -2.25 -13.89
CA PHE A 433 16.97 -2.67 -12.62
C PHE A 433 16.45 -4.13 -12.62
N CYS A 434 15.88 -4.60 -13.73
CA CYS A 434 15.32 -5.96 -13.84
C CYS A 434 16.36 -7.06 -13.58
N THR A 435 17.64 -6.83 -13.91
CA THR A 435 18.70 -7.82 -13.63
C THR A 435 19.03 -7.86 -12.15
N ARG A 436 19.02 -6.72 -11.46
CA ARG A 436 19.22 -6.63 -10.01
C ARG A 436 18.06 -7.24 -9.22
N LEU A 437 16.83 -7.04 -9.70
CA LEU A 437 15.66 -7.72 -9.12
C LEU A 437 15.76 -9.24 -9.25
N ALA A 438 16.28 -9.74 -10.37
CA ALA A 438 16.52 -11.17 -10.57
C ALA A 438 17.61 -11.75 -9.65
N GLU A 439 18.56 -10.94 -9.18
CA GLU A 439 19.61 -11.42 -8.26
C GLU A 439 19.07 -11.77 -6.86
N ALA A 440 17.91 -11.24 -6.48
CA ALA A 440 17.25 -11.59 -5.22
C ALA A 440 16.48 -12.92 -5.29
N THR A 441 16.13 -13.42 -6.47
CA THR A 441 15.18 -14.54 -6.62
C THR A 441 15.65 -15.89 -6.05
N PRO A 442 16.95 -16.26 -6.02
CA PRO A 442 17.35 -17.59 -5.55
C PRO A 442 16.98 -17.87 -4.08
N ALA A 443 16.94 -16.83 -3.23
CA ALA A 443 16.57 -16.97 -1.82
C ALA A 443 15.05 -16.98 -1.59
N LEU A 444 14.27 -16.50 -2.57
CA LEU A 444 12.84 -16.25 -2.42
C LEU A 444 12.00 -17.48 -2.76
N GLU A 445 10.92 -17.66 -2.01
CA GLU A 445 9.78 -18.52 -2.34
C GLU A 445 8.66 -17.72 -3.01
N HIS A 446 8.55 -16.44 -2.68
CA HIS A 446 7.48 -15.56 -3.13
C HIS A 446 8.00 -14.18 -3.51
N LEU A 447 7.68 -13.72 -4.71
CA LEU A 447 7.99 -12.37 -5.19
C LEU A 447 6.71 -11.67 -5.65
N ALA A 448 6.40 -10.52 -5.04
CA ALA A 448 5.44 -9.56 -5.54
C ALA A 448 6.17 -8.25 -5.88
N TYR A 449 5.95 -7.72 -7.08
CA TYR A 449 6.62 -6.51 -7.54
C TYR A 449 5.69 -5.58 -8.30
N THR A 450 5.71 -4.29 -7.95
CA THR A 450 5.01 -3.23 -8.68
C THR A 450 6.01 -2.19 -9.17
N GLY A 451 6.12 -2.04 -10.49
CA GLY A 451 7.05 -1.12 -11.14
C GLY A 451 7.38 -1.53 -12.57
N ARG A 452 8.57 -1.16 -13.06
CA ARG A 452 9.02 -1.47 -14.41
C ARG A 452 9.76 -2.80 -14.47
N VAL A 453 9.35 -3.66 -15.40
CA VAL A 453 9.94 -4.98 -15.56
C VAL A 453 9.90 -5.42 -17.02
N CYS A 454 10.96 -6.07 -17.50
CA CYS A 454 11.00 -6.66 -18.84
C CYS A 454 11.50 -8.11 -18.79
N LYS A 455 11.51 -8.77 -19.95
CA LYS A 455 11.93 -10.17 -20.13
C LYS A 455 13.27 -10.53 -19.46
N ASN A 456 14.19 -9.58 -19.35
CA ASN A 456 15.51 -9.81 -18.74
C ASN A 456 15.43 -10.20 -17.27
N PHE A 457 14.36 -9.84 -16.54
CA PHE A 457 14.12 -10.34 -15.19
C PHE A 457 14.06 -11.87 -15.18
N PHE A 458 13.20 -12.47 -16.01
CA PHE A 458 13.03 -13.91 -16.06
C PHE A 458 14.25 -14.63 -16.64
N ASN A 459 14.88 -14.07 -17.68
CA ASN A 459 16.10 -14.63 -18.25
C ASN A 459 17.21 -14.71 -17.19
N MET A 460 17.42 -13.63 -16.45
CA MET A 460 18.43 -13.61 -15.38
C MET A 460 18.03 -14.49 -14.20
N ALA A 461 16.75 -14.52 -13.81
CA ALA A 461 16.28 -15.37 -12.73
C ALA A 461 16.51 -16.86 -13.05
N ALA A 462 16.28 -17.27 -14.30
CA ALA A 462 16.59 -18.63 -14.76
C ALA A 462 18.10 -18.90 -14.75
N ILE A 463 18.94 -17.98 -15.24
CA ILE A 463 20.41 -18.13 -15.23
C ILE A 463 20.97 -18.25 -13.79
N ARG A 464 20.38 -17.52 -12.83
CA ARG A 464 20.83 -17.49 -11.44
C ARG A 464 20.29 -18.64 -10.58
N SER A 465 19.40 -19.46 -11.12
CA SER A 465 18.75 -20.54 -10.38
C SER A 465 19.26 -21.91 -10.83
N ASP A 466 19.50 -22.81 -9.88
CA ASP A 466 19.72 -24.23 -10.18
C ASP A 466 18.36 -24.95 -10.27
N PRO A 467 18.00 -25.57 -11.42
CA PRO A 467 16.76 -26.31 -11.58
C PRO A 467 16.44 -27.33 -10.48
N ARG A 468 17.46 -27.88 -9.80
CA ARG A 468 17.29 -28.89 -8.74
C ARG A 468 16.93 -28.30 -7.39
N THR A 469 17.29 -27.04 -7.15
CA THR A 469 17.16 -26.40 -5.84
C THR A 469 16.25 -25.17 -5.88
N THR A 470 15.49 -24.96 -6.96
CA THR A 470 14.61 -23.79 -7.09
C THR A 470 13.56 -23.79 -5.98
N ARG A 471 13.44 -22.67 -5.27
CA ARG A 471 12.46 -22.48 -4.19
C ARG A 471 11.33 -21.53 -4.55
N LEU A 472 11.50 -20.74 -5.62
CA LEU A 472 10.54 -19.73 -6.05
C LEU A 472 9.25 -20.40 -6.55
N LYS A 473 8.19 -20.26 -5.76
CA LYS A 473 6.86 -20.84 -6.00
C LYS A 473 5.95 -19.84 -6.70
N THR A 474 5.97 -18.58 -6.26
CA THR A 474 5.00 -17.59 -6.76
C THR A 474 5.67 -16.31 -7.24
N ILE A 475 5.24 -15.81 -8.40
CA ILE A 475 5.62 -14.51 -8.93
C ILE A 475 4.36 -13.71 -9.27
N ASP A 476 4.27 -12.49 -8.74
CA ASP A 476 3.18 -11.55 -8.98
C ASP A 476 3.73 -10.18 -9.41
N LEU A 477 3.64 -9.89 -10.70
CA LEU A 477 4.13 -8.64 -11.29
C LEU A 477 2.95 -7.73 -11.63
N THR A 478 2.94 -6.54 -11.03
CA THR A 478 2.11 -5.42 -11.44
C THR A 478 2.96 -4.45 -12.26
N VAL A 479 2.89 -4.61 -13.57
CA VAL A 479 3.74 -3.92 -14.55
C VAL A 479 3.23 -2.51 -14.76
N LYS A 480 4.08 -1.52 -14.51
CA LYS A 480 3.83 -0.12 -14.86
C LYS A 480 4.22 0.17 -16.30
N ASN A 481 5.40 -0.29 -16.71
CA ASN A 481 5.89 -0.22 -18.08
C ASN A 481 6.97 -1.31 -18.29
N CYS A 482 7.26 -1.67 -19.54
CA CYS A 482 8.32 -2.61 -19.88
C CYS A 482 9.59 -1.84 -20.29
N CYS A 483 10.76 -2.29 -19.82
CA CYS A 483 12.05 -1.73 -20.24
C CYS A 483 12.34 -2.07 -21.71
N ARG A 484 12.79 -1.08 -22.50
CA ARG A 484 13.11 -1.21 -23.93
C ARG A 484 14.57 -0.79 -24.24
N PRO A 485 15.18 -1.16 -25.37
CA PRO A 485 16.49 -0.63 -25.76
C PRO A 485 16.44 0.89 -26.02
N VAL A 486 17.57 1.56 -25.82
CA VAL A 486 17.70 3.03 -25.64
C VAL A 486 17.36 3.94 -26.85
N PRO A 487 17.31 3.54 -28.14
CA PRO A 487 17.06 4.55 -29.18
C PRO A 487 15.59 4.99 -29.35
N GLN A 488 14.60 4.33 -28.72
CA GLN A 488 13.16 4.65 -28.87
C GLN A 488 12.47 4.96 -27.53
N PHE A 489 13.24 5.27 -26.49
CA PHE A 489 12.71 5.43 -25.13
C PHE A 489 11.91 6.74 -24.93
N HIS A 490 12.07 7.72 -25.84
CA HIS A 490 11.27 8.96 -25.83
C HIS A 490 9.79 8.71 -26.18
N ASP A 491 9.49 7.68 -26.98
CA ASP A 491 8.14 7.26 -27.36
C ASP A 491 7.71 5.96 -26.64
N SER A 492 8.42 5.55 -25.58
CA SER A 492 8.10 4.33 -24.84
C SER A 492 7.00 4.56 -23.81
N GLY A 493 5.80 4.85 -24.30
CA GLY A 493 4.60 4.89 -23.49
C GLY A 493 4.25 3.52 -22.89
N SER A 494 3.14 3.48 -22.18
CA SER A 494 2.51 2.26 -21.68
C SER A 494 1.02 2.33 -22.02
N GLY A 495 0.39 1.21 -22.31
CA GLY A 495 -1.05 1.14 -22.43
C GLY A 495 -1.52 0.30 -23.60
N ILE A 496 -2.83 0.06 -23.64
CA ILE A 496 -3.47 -0.81 -24.61
C ILE A 496 -3.47 -0.29 -26.06
N GLN A 497 -3.12 0.99 -26.24
CA GLN A 497 -3.01 1.65 -27.55
C GLN A 497 -1.57 1.67 -28.08
N ASP A 498 -0.57 1.38 -27.24
CA ASP A 498 0.84 1.32 -27.65
C ASP A 498 1.21 -0.14 -28.02
N MET A 499 1.28 -0.45 -29.31
CA MET A 499 1.66 -1.78 -29.77
C MET A 499 3.08 -2.19 -29.38
N ASN A 500 3.99 -1.23 -29.18
CA ASN A 500 5.34 -1.54 -28.70
C ASN A 500 5.29 -1.98 -27.21
N PHE A 501 4.37 -1.43 -26.42
CA PHE A 501 4.10 -1.89 -25.06
C PHE A 501 3.52 -3.30 -25.07
N ILE A 502 2.50 -3.55 -25.89
CA ILE A 502 1.86 -4.87 -26.03
C ILE A 502 2.87 -5.94 -26.43
N HIS A 503 3.73 -5.66 -27.42
CA HIS A 503 4.81 -6.57 -27.81
C HIS A 503 5.81 -6.80 -26.68
N SER A 504 6.21 -5.73 -25.96
CA SER A 504 7.13 -5.88 -24.81
C SER A 504 6.51 -6.68 -23.66
N PHE A 505 5.20 -6.55 -23.45
CA PHE A 505 4.43 -7.32 -22.47
C PHE A 505 4.34 -8.79 -22.87
N GLU A 506 4.08 -9.09 -24.14
CA GLU A 506 4.14 -10.45 -24.69
C GLU A 506 5.52 -11.08 -24.45
N MET A 507 6.60 -10.37 -24.76
CA MET A 507 7.96 -10.84 -24.53
C MET A 507 8.26 -11.10 -23.05
N LEU A 508 7.67 -10.31 -22.15
CA LEU A 508 7.75 -10.53 -20.71
C LEU A 508 7.02 -11.82 -20.30
N VAL A 509 5.81 -12.06 -20.82
CA VAL A 509 5.02 -13.29 -20.57
C VAL A 509 5.76 -14.52 -21.11
N LEU A 510 6.25 -14.47 -22.35
CA LEU A 510 7.03 -15.54 -22.97
C LEU A 510 8.26 -15.89 -22.14
N ALA A 511 9.03 -14.89 -21.70
CA ALA A 511 10.19 -15.14 -20.85
C ALA A 511 9.80 -15.72 -19.48
N GLY A 512 8.65 -15.30 -18.93
CA GLY A 512 8.06 -15.89 -17.73
C GLY A 512 7.82 -17.38 -17.89
N ILE A 513 7.09 -17.78 -18.93
CA ILE A 513 6.82 -19.19 -19.24
C ILE A 513 8.12 -19.95 -19.52
N HIS A 514 9.01 -19.38 -20.34
CA HIS A 514 10.30 -19.98 -20.68
C HIS A 514 11.12 -20.30 -19.42
N SER A 515 11.17 -19.36 -18.47
CA SER A 515 11.94 -19.51 -17.23
C SER A 515 11.47 -20.67 -16.36
N MET A 516 10.21 -21.10 -16.47
CA MET A 516 9.66 -22.26 -15.76
C MET A 516 10.28 -23.60 -16.19
N SER A 517 11.03 -23.61 -17.31
CA SER A 517 11.85 -24.76 -17.70
C SER A 517 13.03 -24.96 -16.73
N THR A 518 13.49 -23.88 -16.08
CA THR A 518 14.50 -23.90 -15.02
C THR A 518 13.86 -23.76 -13.63
N LEU A 519 12.93 -22.81 -13.45
CA LEU A 519 12.18 -22.57 -12.22
C LEU A 519 11.10 -23.62 -12.03
N LYS A 520 11.50 -24.84 -11.62
CA LYS A 520 10.60 -25.99 -11.52
C LYS A 520 9.55 -25.84 -10.42
N ALA A 521 9.89 -25.17 -9.32
CA ALA A 521 8.97 -24.92 -8.20
C ALA A 521 7.89 -23.86 -8.50
N LEU A 522 8.03 -23.09 -9.58
CA LEU A 522 7.10 -22.02 -9.93
C LEU A 522 5.76 -22.62 -10.39
N ASP A 523 4.73 -22.43 -9.57
CA ASP A 523 3.36 -22.95 -9.74
C ASP A 523 2.34 -21.82 -9.96
N TYR A 524 2.65 -20.61 -9.50
CA TYR A 524 1.84 -19.41 -9.67
C TYR A 524 2.63 -18.30 -10.37
N LEU A 525 2.18 -17.90 -11.56
CA LEU A 525 2.73 -16.75 -12.27
C LEU A 525 1.60 -15.79 -12.64
N ARG A 526 1.64 -14.58 -12.09
CA ARG A 526 0.76 -13.48 -12.48
C ARG A 526 1.59 -12.31 -13.01
N ILE A 527 1.20 -11.81 -14.17
CA ILE A 527 1.76 -10.59 -14.77
C ILE A 527 0.56 -9.74 -15.19
N ARG A 528 0.43 -8.52 -14.69
CA ARG A 528 -0.72 -7.66 -15.00
C ARG A 528 -0.30 -6.22 -15.19
N PHE A 529 -0.90 -5.57 -16.18
CA PHE A 529 -0.89 -4.13 -16.31
C PHE A 529 -2.16 -3.56 -15.71
N VAL A 530 -2.07 -2.40 -15.05
CA VAL A 530 -3.22 -1.70 -14.49
C VAL A 530 -3.17 -0.26 -14.95
N ASP A 531 -4.12 0.11 -15.79
CA ASP A 531 -4.40 1.49 -16.16
C ASP A 531 -5.80 1.88 -15.71
N LEU A 532 -5.87 2.75 -14.72
CA LEU A 532 -7.15 3.26 -14.18
C LEU A 532 -7.79 4.32 -15.09
N ASP A 533 -6.99 4.95 -15.97
CA ASP A 533 -7.46 5.95 -16.92
C ASP A 533 -7.77 5.32 -18.30
N SER A 534 -7.65 4.00 -18.41
CA SER A 534 -7.98 3.28 -19.64
C SER A 534 -9.45 3.50 -19.98
N PRO A 535 -9.80 3.79 -21.25
CA PRO A 535 -11.19 3.88 -21.67
C PRO A 535 -11.92 2.53 -21.51
N VAL A 536 -11.17 1.42 -21.48
CA VAL A 536 -11.70 0.05 -21.37
C VAL A 536 -10.84 -0.77 -20.39
N PRO A 537 -10.93 -0.50 -19.07
CA PRO A 537 -10.12 -1.18 -18.06
C PRO A 537 -10.16 -2.73 -18.08
N PRO A 538 -11.28 -3.39 -18.44
CA PRO A 538 -11.31 -4.85 -18.59
C PRO A 538 -10.33 -5.41 -19.64
N LEU A 539 -9.90 -4.61 -20.62
CA LEU A 539 -8.93 -5.02 -21.64
C LEU A 539 -7.47 -4.78 -21.23
N ASN A 540 -7.20 -4.29 -20.02
CA ASN A 540 -5.82 -4.15 -19.55
C ASN A 540 -5.11 -5.52 -19.59
N PRO A 541 -3.94 -5.65 -20.25
CA PRO A 541 -3.31 -6.94 -20.46
C PRO A 541 -2.88 -7.56 -19.13
N TYR A 542 -3.17 -8.84 -18.99
CA TYR A 542 -2.73 -9.66 -17.88
C TYR A 542 -2.48 -11.07 -18.35
N PHE A 543 -1.70 -11.84 -17.61
CA PHE A 543 -1.48 -13.26 -17.78
C PHE A 543 -1.44 -13.89 -16.40
N VAL A 544 -2.21 -14.96 -16.20
CA VAL A 544 -2.18 -15.74 -14.97
C VAL A 544 -2.03 -17.20 -15.35
N LEU A 545 -1.07 -17.88 -14.72
CA LEU A 545 -0.98 -19.32 -14.63
C LEU A 545 -1.12 -19.71 -13.15
N ARG A 546 -2.10 -20.56 -12.84
CA ARG A 546 -2.35 -21.07 -11.50
C ARG A 546 -2.99 -22.46 -11.59
N ASP A 547 -2.49 -23.41 -10.81
CA ASP A 547 -3.09 -24.75 -10.69
C ASP A 547 -3.26 -25.45 -12.06
N GLY A 548 -2.35 -25.19 -13.00
CA GLY A 548 -2.41 -25.71 -14.38
C GLY A 548 -3.37 -24.97 -15.32
N TRP A 549 -4.06 -23.92 -14.85
CA TRP A 549 -4.96 -23.11 -15.65
C TRP A 549 -4.37 -21.76 -16.02
N CYS A 550 -4.56 -21.37 -17.28
CA CYS A 550 -4.14 -20.11 -17.85
C CYS A 550 -5.33 -19.21 -18.19
N SER A 551 -5.18 -17.90 -17.95
CA SER A 551 -6.12 -16.87 -18.40
C SER A 551 -5.37 -15.57 -18.76
N GLY A 552 -6.04 -14.71 -19.52
CA GLY A 552 -5.52 -13.42 -19.95
C GLY A 552 -4.98 -13.41 -21.38
N VAL A 553 -3.91 -12.69 -21.64
CA VAL A 553 -3.40 -12.51 -23.00
C VAL A 553 -2.82 -13.81 -23.56
N TRP A 554 -3.09 -14.06 -24.84
CA TRP A 554 -2.55 -15.20 -25.56
C TRP A 554 -2.08 -14.83 -26.98
N SER A 555 -1.16 -15.62 -27.50
CA SER A 555 -0.69 -15.61 -28.88
C SER A 555 -0.20 -17.01 -29.25
N ASP A 556 0.00 -17.28 -30.53
CA ASP A 556 0.50 -18.59 -30.98
C ASP A 556 1.87 -18.91 -30.36
N ASN A 557 2.70 -17.88 -30.16
CA ASN A 557 3.99 -18.00 -29.46
C ASN A 557 3.80 -18.40 -27.98
N ILE A 558 2.86 -17.77 -27.28
CA ILE A 558 2.56 -18.08 -25.87
C ILE A 558 2.05 -19.52 -25.75
N LEU A 559 1.16 -19.94 -26.63
CA LEU A 559 0.62 -21.30 -26.65
C LEU A 559 1.72 -22.34 -26.94
N ALA A 560 2.56 -22.09 -27.95
CA ALA A 560 3.67 -22.97 -28.30
C ALA A 560 4.67 -23.13 -27.14
N GLU A 561 5.04 -22.02 -26.49
CA GLU A 561 5.99 -22.04 -25.39
C GLU A 561 5.39 -22.68 -24.12
N LEU A 562 4.11 -22.44 -23.85
CA LEU A 562 3.39 -23.08 -22.75
C LEU A 562 3.32 -24.60 -22.94
N ASN A 563 2.95 -25.06 -24.13
CA ASN A 563 2.91 -26.49 -24.46
C ASN A 563 4.28 -27.15 -24.32
N ARG A 564 5.37 -26.43 -24.64
CA ARG A 564 6.74 -26.91 -24.49
C ARG A 564 7.17 -27.06 -23.03
N VAL A 565 6.84 -26.10 -22.16
CA VAL A 565 7.37 -26.02 -20.78
C VAL A 565 6.43 -26.62 -19.73
N ARG A 566 5.13 -26.54 -19.97
CA ARG A 566 4.04 -27.02 -19.11
C ARG A 566 2.93 -27.62 -19.99
N PRO A 567 3.14 -28.80 -20.60
CA PRO A 567 2.18 -29.43 -21.53
C PRO A 567 0.81 -29.74 -20.89
N ASN A 568 0.75 -29.84 -19.56
CA ASN A 568 -0.50 -30.07 -18.84
C ASN A 568 -1.29 -28.77 -18.59
N ALA A 569 -0.68 -27.61 -18.79
CA ALA A 569 -1.34 -26.34 -18.58
C ALA A 569 -2.29 -26.01 -19.74
N LYS A 570 -3.47 -25.46 -19.43
CA LYS A 570 -4.51 -25.16 -20.42
C LYS A 570 -5.11 -23.79 -20.19
N PHE A 571 -5.47 -23.11 -21.27
CA PHE A 571 -6.28 -21.91 -21.17
C PHE A 571 -7.74 -22.25 -20.87
N GLU A 572 -8.37 -21.49 -19.98
CA GLU A 572 -9.79 -21.65 -19.64
C GLU A 572 -10.70 -21.34 -20.85
N GLN A 573 -10.33 -20.30 -21.60
CA GLN A 573 -11.00 -19.84 -22.82
C GLN A 573 -9.93 -19.19 -23.71
N LEU A 574 -10.10 -19.26 -25.04
CA LEU A 574 -9.32 -18.51 -26.02
C LEU A 574 -10.28 -17.67 -26.85
N SER A 575 -10.36 -16.37 -26.59
CA SER A 575 -11.17 -15.47 -27.41
C SER A 575 -10.31 -14.86 -28.52
N GLU A 576 -10.75 -15.04 -29.76
CA GLU A 576 -10.14 -14.48 -30.98
C GLU A 576 -10.45 -12.99 -31.16
N SER A 577 -11.50 -12.47 -30.50
CA SER A 577 -12.00 -11.09 -30.60
C SER A 577 -12.58 -10.65 -29.25
N PHE A 578 -12.62 -9.33 -29.01
CA PHE A 578 -13.37 -8.73 -27.90
C PHE A 578 -14.66 -8.01 -28.35
N GLY A 579 -15.01 -8.11 -29.64
CA GLY A 579 -16.14 -7.44 -30.27
C GLY A 579 -15.75 -6.26 -31.15
N GLU A 580 -16.75 -5.56 -31.67
CA GLU A 580 -16.56 -4.39 -32.54
C GLU A 580 -16.20 -3.14 -31.74
N VAL A 581 -15.23 -2.37 -32.25
CA VAL A 581 -14.84 -1.07 -31.69
C VAL A 581 -15.62 0.02 -32.40
N GLY A 582 -16.52 0.70 -31.68
CA GLY A 582 -17.22 1.90 -32.12
C GLY A 582 -16.76 3.14 -31.37
N PHE A 583 -17.13 4.32 -31.88
CA PHE A 583 -17.00 5.59 -31.16
C PHE A 583 -18.38 6.21 -30.99
N ASN A 584 -18.66 6.71 -29.79
CA ASN A 584 -19.87 7.48 -29.55
C ASN A 584 -19.73 8.89 -30.16
N LYS A 585 -20.84 9.65 -30.18
CA LYS A 585 -20.86 11.03 -30.69
C LYS A 585 -19.91 11.99 -29.95
N ASP A 586 -19.47 11.63 -28.73
CA ASP A 586 -18.53 12.40 -27.90
C ASP A 586 -17.06 11.93 -28.10
N GLY A 587 -16.78 11.07 -29.08
CA GLY A 587 -15.45 10.52 -29.34
C GLY A 587 -14.96 9.49 -28.33
N ARG A 588 -15.82 8.98 -27.44
CA ARG A 588 -15.49 7.88 -26.52
C ARG A 588 -15.61 6.54 -27.21
N MET A 589 -14.60 5.71 -27.01
CA MET A 589 -14.58 4.33 -27.49
C MET A 589 -15.65 3.49 -26.78
N ILE A 590 -16.49 2.83 -27.56
CA ILE A 590 -17.48 1.85 -27.13
C ILE A 590 -17.07 0.50 -27.68
N ILE A 591 -17.05 -0.53 -26.85
CA ILE A 591 -16.89 -1.91 -27.30
C ILE A 591 -18.28 -2.54 -27.32
N SER A 592 -18.69 -3.00 -28.50
CA SER A 592 -19.89 -3.82 -28.67
C SER A 592 -19.45 -5.29 -28.61
N PRO A 593 -19.63 -5.98 -27.46
CA PRO A 593 -19.15 -7.35 -27.31
C PRO A 593 -19.90 -8.30 -28.25
N ASP A 594 -19.17 -9.26 -28.81
CA ASP A 594 -19.77 -10.34 -29.59
C ASP A 594 -20.73 -11.17 -28.71
N TYR A 595 -21.91 -11.48 -29.25
CA TYR A 595 -22.92 -12.30 -28.56
C TYR A 595 -22.43 -13.77 -28.51
N PRO A 596 -22.56 -14.52 -27.38
CA PRO A 596 -23.21 -14.19 -26.12
C PRO A 596 -22.24 -13.63 -25.05
N ARG A 597 -22.79 -12.84 -24.11
CA ARG A 597 -22.12 -12.06 -23.03
C ARG A 597 -21.20 -12.87 -22.09
N SER A 598 -20.08 -13.40 -22.59
CA SER A 598 -19.00 -13.84 -21.71
C SER A 598 -18.02 -12.69 -21.53
N ARG A 599 -17.70 -12.37 -20.28
CA ARG A 599 -16.56 -11.51 -19.96
C ARG A 599 -15.33 -12.17 -20.61
N VAL A 600 -14.65 -11.48 -21.52
CA VAL A 600 -13.44 -12.01 -22.18
C VAL A 600 -12.42 -12.35 -21.10
N LEU A 601 -12.25 -13.64 -20.82
CA LEU A 601 -11.27 -14.13 -19.86
C LEU A 601 -9.88 -14.12 -20.47
N SER A 602 -9.75 -14.52 -21.74
CA SER A 602 -8.46 -14.53 -22.43
C SER A 602 -8.57 -13.93 -23.82
N LEU A 603 -7.67 -13.00 -24.14
CA LEU A 603 -7.72 -12.21 -25.37
C LEU A 603 -6.46 -12.42 -26.22
N LYS A 604 -6.64 -12.64 -27.53
CA LYS A 604 -5.53 -12.69 -28.47
C LYS A 604 -4.86 -11.33 -28.60
N LEU A 605 -3.54 -11.28 -28.44
CA LEU A 605 -2.75 -10.04 -28.45
C LEU A 605 -2.89 -9.23 -29.75
N ALA A 606 -3.16 -9.89 -30.88
CA ALA A 606 -3.36 -9.23 -32.17
C ALA A 606 -4.55 -8.24 -32.15
N ASN A 607 -5.54 -8.44 -31.28
CA ASN A 607 -6.70 -7.54 -31.18
C ASN A 607 -6.36 -6.15 -30.66
N TYR A 608 -5.25 -5.98 -29.94
CA TYR A 608 -4.83 -4.64 -29.50
C TYR A 608 -4.49 -3.72 -30.69
N ALA A 609 -4.18 -4.27 -31.86
CA ALA A 609 -3.97 -3.47 -33.07
C ALA A 609 -5.22 -2.68 -33.49
N LEU A 610 -6.43 -3.22 -33.21
CA LEU A 610 -7.70 -2.53 -33.47
C LEU A 610 -7.86 -1.27 -32.62
N LEU A 611 -7.19 -1.22 -31.45
CA LEU A 611 -7.20 -0.08 -30.52
C LEU A 611 -6.10 0.93 -30.84
N ALA A 612 -5.00 0.48 -31.44
CA ALA A 612 -3.86 1.32 -31.80
C ALA A 612 -4.14 2.20 -33.04
N GLY A 613 -4.91 1.68 -34.01
CA GLY A 613 -5.22 2.37 -35.26
C GLY A 613 -6.26 3.49 -35.16
N SER A 614 -6.99 3.59 -34.05
CA SER A 614 -8.19 4.44 -33.95
C SER A 614 -7.92 5.91 -33.58
N VAL A 615 -6.66 6.30 -33.35
CA VAL A 615 -6.27 7.70 -33.03
C VAL A 615 -5.82 8.48 -34.27
N ALA A 616 -5.60 7.81 -35.41
CA ALA A 616 -5.19 8.48 -36.66
C ALA A 616 -6.34 8.99 -37.53
N ALA A 617 -7.60 8.81 -37.09
CA ALA A 617 -8.79 9.23 -37.83
C ALA A 617 -9.62 10.25 -37.02
N LEU A 618 -9.02 11.40 -36.76
CA LEU A 618 -9.76 12.64 -36.49
C LEU A 618 -9.26 13.66 -37.52
N PRO A 619 -10.09 14.12 -38.47
CA PRO A 619 -9.76 15.27 -39.32
C PRO A 619 -9.68 16.57 -38.53
#